data_AF-A0A6B3EPU3-F1
#
_entry.id   AF-A0A6B3EPU3-F1
#
_cell.length_a   1.000
_cell.length_b   1.000
_cell.length_c   1.000
_cell.angle_alpha   90.00
_cell.angle_beta   90.00
_cell.angle_gamma   90.00
#
_symmetry.space_group_name_H-M   'P 1'
#
loop_
_entity.id
_entity.type
_entity.pdbx_description
1 polymer ?
#
loop_
_entity_poly.entity_id
_entity_poly.type
_entity_poly.pdbx_seq_one_letter_code
_entity_poly.pdbx_strand_id
1 'polypeptide(L)'
;EAMGCDELSLGDTIGVATAGHVRALLTALAEADVPLATLGVHFHDTYGQALANTLEALRCGVTTVDASAGGLGGCPFARSATGNLATEDLVWMLRGLG
;
A
#
# COMPACT_ATOMS: atom_id res chain seq x y z
N GLU A 1 19.26 20.28 0.17
CA GLU A 1 18.10 20.40 -0.74
C GLU A 1 17.50 19.01 -0.95
N ALA A 2 16.18 18.91 -1.11
CA ALA A 2 15.50 17.64 -1.40
C ALA A 2 15.69 17.24 -2.88
N MET A 3 15.50 15.96 -3.21
CA MET A 3 15.74 15.42 -4.56
C MET A 3 14.62 15.73 -5.60
N GLY A 4 13.50 16.33 -5.18
CA GLY A 4 12.46 16.85 -6.07
C GLY A 4 11.32 15.89 -6.47
N CYS A 5 11.04 14.84 -5.67
CA CYS A 5 9.88 13.97 -5.92
C CYS A 5 8.57 14.68 -5.56
N ASP A 6 7.56 14.58 -6.45
CA ASP A 6 6.21 15.08 -6.19
C ASP A 6 5.37 14.12 -5.32
N GLU A 7 5.63 12.81 -5.44
CA GLU A 7 4.98 11.74 -4.67
C GLU A 7 6.01 10.67 -4.26
N LEU A 8 5.79 10.03 -3.11
CA LEU A 8 6.56 8.89 -2.62
C LEU A 8 5.63 7.69 -2.36
N SER A 9 5.78 6.61 -3.14
CA SER A 9 5.07 5.35 -2.89
C SER A 9 5.84 4.47 -1.89
N LEU A 10 5.15 4.05 -0.82
CA LEU A 10 5.69 3.22 0.25
C LEU A 10 5.40 1.73 -0.04
N GLY A 11 6.44 0.97 -0.37
CA GLY A 11 6.31 -0.42 -0.80
C GLY A 11 6.49 -1.47 0.30
N ASP A 12 5.52 -2.37 0.44
CA ASP A 12 5.68 -3.69 1.10
C ASP A 12 6.01 -4.75 0.04
N THR A 13 7.27 -4.79 -0.36
CA THR A 13 7.77 -5.60 -1.48
C THR A 13 7.62 -7.11 -1.29
N ILE A 14 7.52 -7.58 -0.05
CA ILE A 14 7.43 -9.01 0.27
C ILE A 14 6.07 -9.39 0.88
N GLY A 15 5.19 -8.43 1.13
CA GLY A 15 3.82 -8.67 1.60
C GLY A 15 3.72 -9.02 3.08
N VAL A 16 4.71 -8.65 3.90
CA VAL A 16 4.77 -9.01 5.34
C VAL A 16 4.23 -7.92 6.26
N ALA A 17 3.86 -6.75 5.71
CA ALA A 17 3.25 -5.70 6.49
C ALA A 17 1.88 -6.15 7.00
N THR A 18 1.52 -5.62 8.17
CA THR A 18 0.20 -5.78 8.76
C THR A 18 -0.37 -4.40 9.02
N ALA A 19 -1.69 -4.28 9.24
CA ALA A 19 -2.33 -2.99 9.47
C ALA A 19 -1.66 -2.20 10.61
N GLY A 20 -1.20 -2.89 11.67
CA GLY A 20 -0.44 -2.25 12.76
C GLY A 20 0.88 -1.62 12.29
N HIS A 21 1.62 -2.28 11.38
CA HIS A 21 2.83 -1.73 10.78
C HIS A 21 2.52 -0.49 9.93
N VAL A 22 1.45 -0.54 9.13
CA VAL A 22 1.01 0.59 8.29
C VAL A 22 0.67 1.81 9.13
N ARG A 23 -0.16 1.64 10.17
CA ARG A 23 -0.51 2.72 11.09
C ARG A 23 0.74 3.32 11.74
N ALA A 24 1.63 2.48 12.26
CA ALA A 24 2.83 2.95 12.93
C ALA A 24 3.74 3.77 11.98
N LEU A 25 3.92 3.29 10.74
CA LEU A 25 4.73 3.98 9.73
C LEU A 25 4.12 5.33 9.34
N LEU A 26 2.83 5.36 9.00
CA LEU A 26 2.16 6.59 8.56
C LEU A 26 2.06 7.62 9.69
N THR A 27 1.83 7.19 10.93
CA THR A 27 1.90 8.08 12.10
C THR A 27 3.30 8.67 12.26
N ALA A 28 4.35 7.86 12.18
CA ALA A 28 5.72 8.35 12.32
C ALA A 28 6.10 9.34 11.21
N LEU A 29 5.63 9.12 9.97
CA LEU A 29 5.84 10.04 8.85
C LEU A 29 5.09 11.36 9.06
N ALA A 30 3.84 11.29 9.53
CA ALA A 30 3.07 12.49 9.85
C ALA A 30 3.69 13.29 11.01
N GLU A 31 4.20 12.62 12.05
CA GLU A 31 4.94 13.25 13.15
C GLU A 31 6.27 13.88 12.70
N ALA A 32 6.84 13.41 11.59
CA ALA A 32 8.02 13.96 10.95
C ALA A 32 7.70 15.04 9.90
N ASP A 33 6.48 15.60 9.91
CA ASP A 33 5.99 16.62 8.97
C ASP A 33 6.00 16.20 7.50
N VAL A 34 5.93 14.89 7.21
CA VAL A 34 5.77 14.39 5.84
C VAL A 34 4.28 14.48 5.45
N PRO A 35 3.91 15.23 4.39
CA PRO A 35 2.51 15.36 4.00
C PRO A 35 1.94 14.03 3.50
N LEU A 36 0.91 13.51 4.16
CA LEU A 36 0.28 12.23 3.75
C LEU A 36 -0.36 12.29 2.35
N ALA A 37 -0.71 13.50 1.89
CA ALA A 37 -1.25 13.73 0.54
C ALA A 37 -0.22 13.53 -0.58
N THR A 38 1.09 13.52 -0.25
CA THR A 38 2.17 13.23 -1.21
C THR A 38 2.68 11.80 -1.05
N LEU A 39 1.95 10.95 -0.33
CA LEU A 39 2.31 9.54 -0.15
C LEU A 39 1.35 8.65 -0.95
N GLY A 40 1.93 7.66 -1.62
CA GLY A 40 1.24 6.48 -2.12
C GLY A 40 1.60 5.25 -1.28
N VAL A 41 0.82 4.19 -1.41
CA VAL A 41 1.14 2.88 -0.82
C VAL A 41 1.08 1.77 -1.86
N HIS A 42 2.04 0.85 -1.79
CA HIS A 42 2.14 -0.32 -2.66
C HIS A 42 2.26 -1.58 -1.80
N PHE A 43 1.17 -2.33 -1.67
CA PHE A 43 1.15 -3.55 -0.85
C PHE A 43 1.09 -4.80 -1.73
N HIS A 44 2.06 -5.70 -1.54
CA HIS A 44 1.95 -7.05 -2.07
C HIS A 44 1.01 -7.90 -1.21
N ASP A 45 0.31 -8.83 -1.86
CA ASP A 45 -0.69 -9.67 -1.20
C ASP A 45 -0.21 -11.10 -0.92
N THR A 46 1.12 -11.29 -0.81
CA THR A 46 1.80 -12.56 -0.48
C THR A 46 1.12 -13.31 0.66
N TYR A 47 0.69 -12.60 1.70
CA TYR A 47 0.08 -13.13 2.92
C TYR A 47 -1.37 -12.66 3.13
N GLY A 48 -2.06 -12.21 2.08
CA GLY A 48 -3.48 -11.81 2.14
C GLY A 48 -3.74 -10.56 2.98
N GLN A 49 -2.74 -9.69 3.15
CA GLN A 49 -2.83 -8.50 4.01
C GLN A 49 -3.09 -7.21 3.22
N ALA A 50 -3.00 -7.21 1.88
CA ALA A 50 -2.91 -5.98 1.12
C ALA A 50 -4.18 -5.12 1.22
N LEU A 51 -5.38 -5.72 1.21
CA LEU A 51 -6.63 -4.97 1.43
C LEU A 51 -6.74 -4.40 2.84
N ALA A 52 -6.36 -5.16 3.86
CA ALA A 52 -6.38 -4.70 5.25
C ALA A 52 -5.40 -3.53 5.47
N ASN A 53 -4.20 -3.65 4.90
CA ASN A 53 -3.18 -2.61 4.90
C ASN A 53 -3.64 -1.37 4.14
N THR A 54 -4.31 -1.55 2.98
CA THR A 54 -4.88 -0.46 2.20
C THR A 54 -5.95 0.29 2.98
N LEU A 55 -6.91 -0.43 3.56
CA LEU A 55 -7.96 0.19 4.38
C LEU A 55 -7.38 1.01 5.52
N GLU A 56 -6.31 0.52 6.13
CA GLU A 56 -5.62 1.23 7.20
C GLU A 56 -4.91 2.49 6.69
N ALA A 57 -4.24 2.42 5.55
CA ALA A 57 -3.63 3.60 4.91
C ALA A 57 -4.66 4.68 4.57
N LEU A 58 -5.81 4.28 4.01
CA LEU A 58 -6.94 5.18 3.72
C LEU A 58 -7.46 5.86 4.99
N ARG A 59 -7.57 5.13 6.11
CA ARG A 59 -7.97 5.68 7.42
C ARG A 59 -6.96 6.68 7.98
N CYS A 60 -5.67 6.50 7.67
CA CYS A 60 -4.63 7.46 8.02
C CYS A 60 -4.63 8.70 7.11
N GLY A 61 -5.33 8.68 5.97
CA GLY A 61 -5.47 9.82 5.06
C GLY A 61 -4.65 9.72 3.78
N VAL A 62 -4.01 8.57 3.51
CA VAL A 62 -3.44 8.29 2.18
C VAL A 62 -4.58 8.18 1.17
N THR A 63 -4.38 8.68 -0.05
CA THR A 63 -5.39 8.64 -1.12
C THR A 63 -4.92 7.97 -2.41
N THR A 64 -3.61 7.69 -2.53
CA THR A 64 -3.02 6.97 -3.66
C THR A 64 -2.65 5.54 -3.26
N VAL A 65 -3.11 4.55 -4.02
CA VAL A 65 -2.86 3.11 -3.77
C VAL A 65 -2.48 2.44 -5.09
N ASP A 66 -1.31 1.79 -5.11
CA ASP A 66 -0.84 1.00 -6.23
C ASP A 66 -1.43 -0.42 -6.19
N ALA A 67 -1.85 -0.91 -7.36
CA ALA A 67 -2.41 -2.25 -7.54
C ALA A 67 -2.14 -2.76 -8.95
N SER A 68 -2.45 -4.03 -9.23
CA SER A 68 -2.25 -4.63 -10.55
C SER A 68 -3.47 -5.43 -11.01
N ALA A 69 -3.82 -5.32 -12.29
CA ALA A 69 -4.94 -6.04 -12.86
C ALA A 69 -4.79 -7.56 -12.66
N GLY A 70 -5.83 -8.22 -12.17
CA GLY A 70 -5.81 -9.65 -11.83
C GLY A 70 -4.77 -10.06 -10.79
N GLY A 71 -4.23 -9.11 -10.02
CA GLY A 71 -3.12 -9.36 -9.10
C GLY A 71 -1.78 -9.62 -9.79
N LEU A 72 -1.65 -9.25 -11.07
CA LEU A 72 -0.45 -9.53 -11.87
C LEU A 72 0.81 -8.99 -11.19
N GLY A 73 1.84 -9.82 -11.14
CA GLY A 73 3.07 -9.52 -10.44
C GLY A 73 3.48 -10.70 -9.58
N GLY A 74 4.75 -10.72 -9.22
CA GLY A 74 5.35 -11.83 -8.50
C GLY A 74 6.85 -11.76 -8.64
N CYS A 75 7.57 -12.11 -7.58
CA CYS A 75 9.02 -12.08 -7.62
C CYS A 75 9.53 -13.36 -8.32
N PRO A 76 10.30 -13.27 -9.41
CA PRO A 76 10.90 -14.46 -10.04
C PRO A 76 11.81 -15.25 -9.08
N PHE A 77 12.23 -14.64 -7.97
CA PHE A 77 13.06 -15.26 -6.93
C PHE A 77 12.27 -15.78 -5.71
N ALA A 78 11.00 -15.40 -5.53
CA ALA A 78 10.17 -15.84 -4.40
C ALA A 78 8.89 -16.52 -4.90
N ARG A 79 8.96 -17.86 -5.07
CA ARG A 79 7.89 -18.70 -5.64
C ARG A 79 6.56 -18.69 -4.88
N SER A 80 6.50 -18.10 -3.69
CA SER A 80 5.31 -18.05 -2.83
C SER A 80 4.65 -16.68 -2.77
N ALA A 81 5.18 -15.66 -3.46
CA ALA A 81 4.53 -14.36 -3.54
C ALA A 81 3.40 -14.40 -4.57
N THR A 82 2.16 -14.44 -4.08
CA THR A 82 0.92 -14.36 -4.88
C THR A 82 0.84 -13.09 -5.74
N GLY A 83 1.63 -12.05 -5.44
CA GLY A 83 1.84 -10.90 -6.31
C GLY A 83 1.43 -9.58 -5.68
N ASN A 84 1.01 -8.64 -6.54
CA ASN A 84 0.45 -7.36 -6.12
C ASN A 84 -0.99 -7.52 -5.63
N LEU A 85 -1.51 -6.52 -4.91
CA LEU A 85 -2.95 -6.38 -4.71
C LEU A 85 -3.68 -6.35 -6.06
N ALA A 86 -4.74 -7.15 -6.21
CA ALA A 86 -5.58 -7.13 -7.40
C ALA A 86 -6.38 -5.81 -7.48
N THR A 87 -6.31 -5.12 -8.62
CA THR A 87 -7.04 -3.86 -8.85
C THR A 87 -8.54 -4.05 -8.70
N GLU A 88 -9.06 -5.20 -9.11
CA GLU A 88 -10.48 -5.55 -9.05
C GLU A 88 -10.97 -5.65 -7.60
N ASP A 89 -10.19 -6.30 -6.73
CA ASP A 89 -10.50 -6.44 -5.32
C ASP A 89 -10.42 -5.09 -4.59
N LEU A 90 -9.43 -4.26 -4.94
CA LEU A 90 -9.31 -2.89 -4.46
C LEU A 90 -10.55 -2.06 -4.84
N VAL A 91 -10.92 -2.03 -6.13
CA VAL A 91 -12.08 -1.27 -6.61
C VAL A 91 -13.37 -1.80 -6.00
N TRP A 92 -13.49 -3.12 -5.82
CA TRP A 92 -14.63 -3.73 -5.15
C TRP A 92 -14.77 -3.23 -3.71
N MET A 93 -13.67 -3.27 -2.93
CA MET A 93 -13.65 -2.74 -1.57
C MET A 93 -14.02 -1.25 -1.54
N LEU A 94 -13.38 -0.42 -2.39
CA LEU A 94 -13.61 1.02 -2.42
C LEU A 94 -15.08 1.35 -2.74
N ARG A 95 -15.66 0.71 -3.77
CA ARG A 95 -17.09 0.88 -4.09
C ARG A 95 -18.01 0.47 -2.95
N GLY A 96 -17.63 -0.55 -2.18
CA GLY A 96 -18.39 -1.00 -1.01
C GLY A 96 -18.30 -0.05 0.19
N LEU A 97 -17.22 0.73 0.29
CA LEU A 97 -17.03 1.73 1.34
C LEU A 97 -17.79 3.04 1.07
N GLY A 98 -18.17 3.30 -0.18
CA GLY A 98 -18.88 4.50 -0.63
C GLY A 98 -17.97 5.52 -1.28
#